data_AF-A0A4Q3GUG7-F1
#
_entry.id   AF-A0A4Q3GUG7-F1
#
_cell.length_a   1.000
_cell.length_b   1.000
_cell.length_c   1.000
_cell.angle_alpha   90.00
_cell.angle_beta   90.00
_cell.angle_gamma   90.00
#
_symmetry.space_group_name_H-M   'P 1'
#
loop_
_entity.id
_entity.type
_entity.pdbx_description
1 polymer ?
#
loop_
_entity_poly.entity_id
_entity_poly.type
_entity_poly.pdbx_seq_one_letter_code
_entity_poly.pdbx_strand_id
1 'polypeptide(L)'
;MIDLVRENMAPILFGGLVLFLLIGYPAAFSLAAVGLFGGLAAIELGLIAPTFLGNLTYQLYGVLSNELLLAIPFFTLMGVILEKSGMAEDLLEGFGQLFGGVRGGLSYAVIIVGAILGAITGTVAASVIAMGLISLPV
;
A
#
# COMPACT_ATOMS: atom_id res chain seq x y z
N MET A 1 -5.84 2.68 38.30
CA MET A 1 -6.39 2.39 36.94
C MET A 1 -5.84 3.37 35.91
N ILE A 2 -5.86 4.67 36.21
CA ILE A 2 -5.25 5.73 35.38
C ILE A 2 -3.73 5.53 35.20
N ASP A 3 -3.01 5.15 36.25
CA ASP A 3 -1.55 4.89 36.15
C ASP A 3 -1.20 3.68 35.28
N LEU A 4 -2.04 2.64 35.29
CA LEU A 4 -1.87 1.46 34.44
C LEU A 4 -2.03 1.81 32.95
N VAL A 5 -3.01 2.67 32.62
CA VAL A 5 -3.23 3.16 31.26
C VAL A 5 -2.10 4.09 30.82
N ARG A 6 -1.59 4.90 31.75
CA ARG A 6 -0.47 5.82 31.51
C ARG A 6 0.82 5.07 31.16
N GLU A 7 1.13 4.01 31.91
CA GLU A 7 2.33 3.19 31.69
C GLU A 7 2.23 2.31 30.43
N ASN A 8 1.02 1.86 30.08
CA ASN A 8 0.77 0.96 28.95
C ASN A 8 0.15 1.64 27.73
N MET A 9 0.28 2.95 27.58
CA MET A 9 -0.39 3.68 26.49
C MET A 9 0.07 3.22 25.10
N ALA A 10 1.37 2.98 24.90
CA ALA A 10 1.91 2.52 23.62
C ALA A 10 1.35 1.15 23.16
N PRO A 11 1.38 0.08 23.98
CA PRO A 11 0.78 -1.20 23.59
C PRO A 11 -0.75 -1.12 23.43
N ILE A 12 -1.43 -0.25 24.18
CA ILE A 12 -2.88 -0.02 24.01
C ILE A 12 -3.18 0.59 22.64
N LEU A 13 -2.43 1.62 22.23
CA LEU A 13 -2.60 2.24 20.90
C LEU A 13 -2.27 1.25 19.78
N PHE A 14 -1.20 0.46 19.93
CA PHE A 14 -0.86 -0.57 18.97
C PHE A 14 -1.94 -1.65 18.86
N GLY A 15 -2.45 -2.14 20.00
CA GLY A 15 -3.57 -3.09 20.03
C GLY A 15 -4.84 -2.52 19.38
N GLY A 16 -5.17 -1.26 19.65
CA GLY A 16 -6.28 -0.56 19.02
C GLY A 16 -6.15 -0.46 17.50
N LEU A 17 -4.95 -0.15 17.00
CA LEU A 17 -4.66 -0.14 15.57
C LEU A 17 -4.86 -1.53 14.95
N VAL A 18 -4.31 -2.57 15.56
CA VAL A 18 -4.46 -3.96 15.08
C VAL A 18 -5.94 -4.35 15.01
N LEU A 19 -6.73 -4.01 16.03
CA LEU A 19 -8.17 -4.28 16.04
C LEU A 19 -8.91 -3.58 14.89
N PHE A 20 -8.65 -2.29 14.65
CA PHE A 20 -9.27 -1.58 13.53
C PHE A 20 -8.88 -2.18 12.17
N LEU A 21 -7.63 -2.61 12.02
CA LEU A 21 -7.18 -3.28 10.80
C LEU A 21 -7.83 -4.65 10.60
N LEU A 22 -8.01 -5.44 11.68
CA LEU A 22 -8.67 -6.74 11.62
C LEU A 22 -10.16 -6.64 11.28
N ILE A 23 -10.82 -5.55 11.68
CA ILE A 23 -12.22 -5.27 11.30
C ILE A 23 -12.34 -4.92 9.81
N GLY A 24 -11.22 -4.68 9.11
CA GLY A 24 -11.19 -4.31 7.70
C GLY A 24 -11.42 -2.83 7.45
N TYR A 25 -11.27 -1.99 8.49
CA TYR A 25 -11.38 -0.55 8.34
C TYR A 25 -10.15 0.00 7.58
N PRO A 26 -10.32 0.96 6.63
CA PRO A 26 -9.20 1.41 5.82
C PRO A 26 -8.06 1.99 6.67
N ALA A 27 -6.83 1.54 6.39
CA ALA A 27 -5.67 1.79 7.25
C ALA A 27 -5.41 3.27 7.54
N ALA A 28 -5.63 4.15 6.56
CA ALA A 28 -5.47 5.60 6.74
C ALA A 28 -6.36 6.16 7.86
N PHE A 29 -7.63 5.75 7.88
CA PHE A 29 -8.58 6.20 8.90
C PHE A 29 -8.32 5.52 10.25
N SER A 30 -7.89 4.26 10.25
CA SER A 30 -7.47 3.54 11.46
C SER A 30 -6.29 4.24 12.15
N LEU A 31 -5.26 4.61 11.39
CA LEU A 31 -4.09 5.35 11.89
C LEU A 31 -4.47 6.74 12.39
N ALA A 32 -5.32 7.46 11.66
CA ALA A 32 -5.79 8.78 12.05
C ALA A 32 -6.61 8.72 13.35
N ALA A 33 -7.55 7.77 13.46
CA ALA A 33 -8.37 7.62 14.64
C ALA A 33 -7.53 7.27 15.87
N VAL A 34 -6.70 6.22 15.79
CA VAL A 34 -5.85 5.80 16.92
C VAL A 34 -4.85 6.90 17.31
N GLY A 35 -4.27 7.61 16.34
CA GLY A 35 -3.35 8.72 16.59
C GLY A 35 -4.02 9.92 17.24
N LEU A 36 -5.19 10.35 16.76
CA LEU A 36 -5.91 11.51 17.29
C LEU A 36 -6.55 11.22 18.66
N PHE A 37 -7.29 10.11 18.79
CA PHE A 37 -7.88 9.73 20.07
C PHE A 37 -6.81 9.39 21.11
N GLY A 38 -5.72 8.74 20.71
CA GLY A 38 -4.57 8.49 21.56
C GLY A 38 -3.88 9.77 22.01
N GLY A 39 -3.70 10.74 21.09
CA GLY A 39 -3.13 12.04 21.40
C GLY A 39 -3.98 12.85 22.39
N LEU A 40 -5.30 12.86 22.22
CA LEU A 40 -6.23 13.51 23.15
C LEU A 40 -6.21 12.84 24.53
N ALA A 41 -6.25 11.51 24.57
CA ALA A 41 -6.15 10.76 25.83
C ALA A 41 -4.81 11.01 26.54
N ALA A 42 -3.70 11.12 25.78
CA ALA A 42 -2.39 11.43 26.34
C ALA A 42 -2.31 12.84 26.96
N ILE A 43 -3.06 13.80 26.44
CA ILE A 43 -3.14 15.17 26.99
C ILE A 43 -3.92 15.16 28.31
N GLU A 44 -5.07 14.49 28.35
CA GLU A 44 -5.88 14.35 29.57
C GLU A 44 -5.11 13.61 30.68
N LEU A 45 -4.26 12.65 30.32
CA LEU A 45 -3.39 11.91 31.24
C LEU A 45 -2.10 12.67 31.63
N GLY A 46 -1.89 13.89 31.13
CA GLY A 46 -0.72 14.70 31.42
C GLY A 46 0.60 14.09 30.92
N LEU A 47 0.55 13.25 29.88
CA LEU A 47 1.74 12.67 29.23
C LEU A 47 2.33 13.61 28.17
N ILE A 48 1.47 14.40 27.52
CA ILE A 48 1.84 15.30 26.43
C ILE A 48 1.20 16.68 26.69
N ALA A 49 1.94 17.76 26.43
CA ALA A 49 1.38 19.11 26.58
C ALA A 49 0.36 19.42 25.46
N PRO A 50 -0.73 20.16 25.73
CA PRO A 50 -1.72 20.50 24.70
C PRO A 50 -1.14 21.20 23.46
N THR A 51 -0.03 21.93 23.64
CA THR A 51 0.67 22.62 22.56
C THR A 51 1.28 21.68 21.52
N PHE A 52 1.51 20.40 21.85
CA PHE A 52 2.00 19.40 20.90
C PHE A 52 1.02 19.12 19.76
N LEU A 53 -0.28 19.36 19.94
CA LEU A 53 -1.23 19.21 18.84
C LEU A 53 -0.96 20.23 17.71
N GLY A 54 -0.31 21.35 17.99
CA GLY A 54 0.15 22.28 16.96
C GLY A 54 1.14 21.65 15.98
N ASN A 55 1.87 20.60 16.39
CA ASN A 55 2.77 19.87 15.50
C ASN A 55 2.02 19.01 14.47
N LEU A 56 0.73 18.73 14.64
CA LEU A 56 -0.05 17.98 13.64
C LEU A 56 -0.05 18.71 12.30
N THR A 57 -0.19 20.03 12.29
CA THR A 57 -0.17 20.83 11.05
C THR A 57 1.18 20.73 10.35
N TYR A 58 2.27 20.81 11.10
CA TYR A 58 3.63 20.63 10.56
C TYR A 58 3.84 19.22 10.02
N GLN A 59 3.36 18.20 10.73
CA GLN A 59 3.47 16.81 10.30
C GLN A 59 2.66 16.56 9.01
N LEU A 60 1.44 17.11 8.93
CA LEU A 60 0.61 17.03 7.73
C LEU A 60 1.26 17.72 6.55
N TYR A 61 1.83 18.91 6.75
CA TYR A 61 2.57 19.61 5.70
C TYR A 61 3.78 18.80 5.26
N GLY A 62 4.54 18.22 6.20
CA GLY A 62 5.69 17.36 5.89
C GLY A 62 5.31 16.12 5.07
N VAL A 63 4.14 15.53 5.31
CA VAL A 63 3.63 14.41 4.50
C VAL A 63 3.24 14.89 3.11
N LEU A 64 2.49 15.98 2.99
CA LEU A 64 2.02 16.51 1.70
C LEU A 64 3.15 17.02 0.81
N SER A 65 4.20 17.58 1.40
CA SER A 65 5.39 18.06 0.69
C SER A 65 6.39 16.94 0.38
N ASN A 66 6.07 15.69 0.68
CA ASN A 66 6.96 14.58 0.42
C ASN A 66 7.04 14.29 -1.09
N GLU A 67 8.23 14.47 -1.66
CA GLU A 67 8.49 14.22 -3.08
C GLU A 67 8.21 12.78 -3.50
N LEU A 68 8.27 11.81 -2.58
CA LEU A 68 7.92 10.41 -2.85
C LEU A 68 6.44 10.26 -3.23
N LEU A 69 5.56 11.17 -2.82
CA LEU A 69 4.15 11.14 -3.26
C LEU A 69 4.00 11.42 -4.76
N LEU A 70 4.95 12.11 -5.39
CA LEU A 70 4.99 12.27 -6.85
C LEU A 70 5.20 10.92 -7.57
N ALA A 71 5.77 9.91 -6.89
CA ALA A 71 5.92 8.59 -7.48
C ALA A 71 4.57 7.95 -7.80
N ILE A 72 3.50 8.22 -7.04
CA ILE A 72 2.16 7.65 -7.24
C ILE A 72 1.61 7.98 -8.65
N PRO A 73 1.49 9.26 -9.07
CA PRO A 73 1.03 9.59 -10.42
C PRO A 73 2.02 9.13 -11.49
N PHE A 74 3.34 9.18 -11.26
CA PHE A 74 4.32 8.71 -12.24
C PHE A 74 4.27 7.20 -12.47
N PHE A 75 4.08 6.39 -11.43
CA PHE A 75 3.88 4.94 -11.56
C PHE A 75 2.56 4.63 -12.28
N THR A 76 1.50 5.39 -11.98
CA THR A 76 0.22 5.24 -12.68
C THR A 76 0.36 5.59 -14.17
N LEU A 77 1.05 6.69 -14.50
CA LEU A 77 1.35 7.08 -15.87
C LEU A 77 2.17 6.01 -16.60
N MET A 78 3.21 5.49 -15.96
CA MET A 78 4.02 4.41 -16.52
C MET A 78 3.17 3.17 -16.79
N GLY A 79 2.31 2.77 -15.85
CA GLY A 79 1.39 1.64 -16.05
C GLY A 79 0.52 1.81 -17.29
N VAL A 80 -0.07 3.00 -17.47
CA VAL A 80 -0.88 3.31 -18.66
C VAL A 80 -0.04 3.30 -19.94
N ILE A 81 1.19 3.83 -19.91
CA ILE A 81 2.08 3.81 -21.07
C ILE A 81 2.42 2.37 -21.47
N LEU A 82 2.77 1.50 -20.51
CA LEU A 82 3.08 0.09 -20.77
C LEU A 82 1.89 -0.69 -21.31
N GLU A 83 0.68 -0.41 -20.80
CA GLU A 83 -0.57 -1.02 -21.27
C GLU A 83 -0.90 -0.56 -22.70
N LYS A 84 -0.80 0.74 -22.98
CA LYS A 84 -1.13 1.31 -24.30
C LYS A 84 -0.09 1.03 -25.37
N SER A 85 1.16 0.76 -25.01
CA SER A 85 2.21 0.45 -25.97
C SER A 85 2.24 -1.01 -26.42
N GLY A 86 1.42 -1.89 -25.83
CA GLY A 86 1.45 -3.33 -26.13
C GLY A 86 2.66 -4.08 -25.56
N MET A 87 3.58 -3.39 -24.87
CA MET A 87 4.81 -4.00 -24.35
C MET A 87 4.52 -5.11 -23.33
N ALA A 88 3.44 -4.98 -22.54
CA ALA A 88 3.06 -6.01 -21.58
C ALA A 88 2.67 -7.34 -22.26
N GLU A 89 2.05 -7.25 -23.43
CA GLU A 89 1.60 -8.40 -24.23
C GLU A 89 2.79 -9.04 -24.94
N ASP A 90 3.64 -8.23 -25.59
CA ASP A 90 4.87 -8.69 -26.24
C ASP A 90 5.80 -9.43 -25.25
N LEU A 91 5.90 -8.92 -24.00
CA LEU A 91 6.66 -9.57 -22.94
C LEU A 91 6.05 -10.92 -22.55
N LEU A 92 4.72 -10.99 -22.37
CA LEU A 92 4.06 -12.26 -22.06
C LEU A 92 4.26 -13.30 -23.15
N GLU A 93 4.08 -12.92 -24.43
CA GLU A 93 4.27 -13.83 -25.55
C GLU A 93 5.73 -14.29 -25.67
N GLY A 94 6.69 -13.36 -25.55
CA GLY A 94 8.12 -13.67 -25.61
C GLY A 94 8.56 -14.63 -24.50
N PHE A 95 8.12 -14.39 -23.25
CA PHE A 95 8.40 -15.31 -22.14
C PHE A 95 7.62 -16.62 -22.25
N GLY A 96 6.41 -16.60 -22.82
CA GLY A 96 5.62 -17.79 -23.12
C GLY A 96 6.32 -18.72 -24.12
N GLN A 97 6.93 -18.16 -25.17
CA GLN A 97 7.75 -18.91 -26.13
C GLN A 97 9.04 -19.42 -25.49
N LEU A 98 9.69 -18.60 -24.66
CA LEU A 98 10.91 -18.97 -23.94
C LEU A 98 10.71 -20.21 -23.05
N PHE A 99 9.57 -20.28 -22.36
CA PHE A 99 9.22 -21.40 -21.49
C PHE A 99 8.34 -22.48 -22.15
N GLY A 100 8.00 -22.35 -23.44
CA GLY A 100 7.05 -23.23 -24.14
C GLY A 100 7.46 -24.71 -24.21
N GLY A 101 8.75 -25.01 -24.10
CA GLY A 101 9.26 -26.39 -24.03
C GLY A 101 9.05 -27.07 -22.66
N VAL A 102 8.65 -26.32 -21.63
CA VAL A 102 8.47 -26.82 -20.27
C VAL A 102 6.98 -27.03 -19.99
N ARG A 103 6.61 -28.16 -19.38
CA ARG A 103 5.24 -28.39 -18.91
C ARG A 103 4.85 -27.30 -17.91
N GLY A 104 3.81 -26.52 -18.22
CA GLY A 104 3.39 -25.36 -17.43
C GLY A 104 4.16 -24.06 -17.73
N GLY A 105 4.92 -24.00 -18.82
CA GLY A 105 5.73 -22.83 -19.21
C GLY A 105 4.98 -21.50 -19.23
N LEU A 106 3.72 -21.52 -19.67
CA LEU A 106 2.85 -20.34 -19.68
C LEU A 106 2.58 -19.80 -18.25
N SER A 107 2.40 -20.69 -17.28
CA SER A 107 2.20 -20.30 -15.87
C SER A 107 3.45 -19.65 -15.29
N TYR A 108 4.65 -20.13 -15.64
CA TYR A 108 5.91 -19.50 -15.25
C TYR A 108 6.08 -18.12 -15.88
N ALA A 109 5.74 -17.98 -17.17
CA ALA A 109 5.75 -16.68 -17.85
C ALA A 109 4.82 -15.67 -17.15
N VAL A 110 3.59 -16.06 -16.80
CA VAL A 110 2.64 -15.17 -16.09
C VAL A 110 3.16 -14.74 -14.72
N ILE A 111 3.75 -15.66 -13.94
CA ILE A 111 4.30 -15.31 -12.61
C ILE A 111 5.46 -14.32 -12.75
N ILE A 112 6.40 -14.58 -13.67
CA ILE A 112 7.60 -13.75 -13.84
C ILE A 112 7.24 -12.38 -14.41
N VAL A 113 6.51 -12.35 -15.52
CA VAL A 113 6.13 -11.10 -16.18
C VAL A 113 5.17 -10.31 -15.29
N GLY A 114 4.22 -10.98 -14.64
CA GLY A 114 3.32 -10.37 -13.66
C GLY A 114 4.06 -9.76 -12.46
N ALA A 115 5.10 -10.43 -11.95
CA ALA A 115 5.93 -9.88 -10.87
C ALA A 115 6.72 -8.65 -11.32
N ILE A 116 7.31 -8.69 -12.53
CA ILE A 116 8.08 -7.57 -13.09
C ILE A 116 7.16 -6.36 -13.33
N LEU A 117 6.04 -6.56 -14.03
CA LEU A 117 5.12 -5.46 -14.33
C LEU A 117 4.45 -4.93 -13.05
N GLY A 118 4.07 -5.80 -12.12
CA GLY A 118 3.49 -5.39 -10.84
C GLY A 118 4.47 -4.55 -10.00
N ALA A 119 5.76 -4.88 -10.00
CA ALA A 119 6.79 -4.10 -9.31
C ALA A 119 6.97 -2.71 -9.93
N ILE A 120 6.78 -2.59 -11.25
CA ILE A 120 7.02 -1.36 -12.02
C ILE A 120 5.80 -0.42 -12.00
N THR A 121 4.57 -0.95 -12.05
CA THR A 121 3.34 -0.15 -12.13
C THR A 121 2.71 0.16 -10.77
N GLY A 122 3.13 -0.54 -9.71
CA GLY A 122 2.65 -0.32 -8.34
C GLY A 122 1.17 -0.66 -8.11
N THR A 123 0.45 -1.22 -9.10
CA THR A 123 -0.99 -1.51 -9.03
C THR A 123 -1.28 -2.99 -9.31
N VAL A 124 -1.22 -3.80 -8.25
CA VAL A 124 -1.35 -5.28 -8.34
C VAL A 124 -2.68 -5.71 -8.97
N ALA A 125 -3.79 -5.03 -8.68
CA ALA A 125 -5.13 -5.46 -9.13
C ALA A 125 -5.34 -5.28 -10.65
N ALA A 126 -4.90 -4.15 -11.22
CA ALA A 126 -5.10 -3.86 -12.64
C ALA A 126 -4.27 -4.79 -13.53
N SER A 127 -3.02 -5.03 -13.15
CA SER A 127 -2.10 -5.91 -13.89
C SER A 127 -2.57 -7.37 -13.88
N VAL A 128 -3.07 -7.88 -12.76
CA VAL A 128 -3.57 -9.27 -12.67
C VAL A 128 -4.82 -9.49 -13.52
N ILE A 129 -5.74 -8.51 -13.58
CA ILE A 129 -6.95 -8.63 -14.42
C ILE A 129 -6.57 -8.63 -15.90
N ALA A 130 -5.69 -7.72 -16.34
CA ALA A 130 -5.21 -7.66 -17.72
C ALA A 130 -4.47 -8.96 -18.11
N MET A 131 -3.53 -9.41 -17.28
CA MET A 131 -2.79 -10.67 -17.51
C MET A 131 -3.72 -11.89 -17.48
N GLY A 132 -4.74 -11.90 -16.61
CA GLY A 132 -5.75 -12.95 -16.56
C GLY A 132 -6.59 -13.01 -17.83
N LEU A 133 -6.97 -11.87 -18.40
CA LEU A 133 -7.69 -11.80 -19.67
C LEU A 133 -6.83 -12.19 -20.87
N ILE A 134 -5.54 -11.83 -20.87
CA ILE A 134 -4.59 -12.18 -21.94
C ILE A 134 -4.16 -13.65 -21.87
N SER A 135 -4.04 -14.23 -20.67
CA SER A 135 -3.60 -15.62 -20.45
C SER A 135 -4.74 -16.64 -20.43
N LEU A 136 -6.00 -16.19 -20.34
CA LEU A 136 -7.16 -17.06 -20.52
C LEU A 136 -7.21 -17.51 -21.99
N PRO A 137 -7.12 -18.82 -22.26
CA PRO A 137 -7.23 -19.31 -23.62
C PRO A 137 -8.62 -19.00 -24.17
N VAL A 138 -8.66 -18.34 -25.33
CA VAL A 138 -9.81 -18.43 -26.25
C VAL A 138 -9.76 -19.79 -26.96
#